data_AF-D5RHR6-F1
#
_entry.id   AF-D5RHR6-F1
#
_cell.length_a   1.000
_cell.length_b   1.000
_cell.length_c   1.000
_cell.angle_alpha   90.00
_cell.angle_beta   90.00
_cell.angle_gamma   90.00
#
_symmetry.space_group_name_H-M   'P 1'
#
loop_
_entity.id
_entity.type
_entity.pdbx_description
1 polymer ?
#
loop_
_entity_poly.entity_id
_entity_poly.type
_entity_poly.pdbx_seq_one_letter_code
_entity_poly.pdbx_strand_id
1 'polypeptide(L)' 'MQGDHVIPFSKGGHTTWENYQLLCKPCNVKKSNSIEEGISFS' A
#
# COMPACT_ATOMS: atom_id res chain seq x y z
N MET A 1 1.88 -12.30 -6.56
CA MET A 1 1.66 -10.92 -6.04
C MET A 1 0.49 -10.88 -5.08
N GLN A 2 0.35 -9.79 -4.34
CA GLN A 2 -0.79 -9.42 -3.49
C GLN A 2 -1.15 -7.96 -3.81
N GLY A 3 -2.44 -7.66 -3.85
CA GLY A 3 -2.91 -6.27 -3.83
C GLY A 3 -2.75 -5.73 -2.41
N ASP A 4 -2.20 -4.54 -2.27
CA ASP A 4 -1.99 -3.87 -0.99
C ASP A 4 -2.33 -2.38 -1.11
N HIS A 5 -2.75 -1.78 0.00
CA HIS A 5 -3.06 -0.36 0.03
C HIS A 5 -1.79 0.48 0.21
N VAL A 6 -1.58 1.51 -0.62
CA VAL A 6 -0.46 2.47 -0.48
C VAL A 6 -0.53 3.16 0.87
N ILE A 7 -1.68 3.77 1.18
CA ILE A 7 -2.07 4.22 2.51
C ILE A 7 -2.81 3.05 3.18
N PRO A 8 -2.30 2.46 4.27
CA PRO A 8 -2.94 1.33 4.92
C PRO A 8 -4.37 1.62 5.35
N PHE A 9 -5.24 0.62 5.23
CA PHE A 9 -6.61 0.71 5.72
C PHE A 9 -6.69 1.13 7.19
N SER A 10 -5.80 0.60 8.04
CA SER A 10 -5.72 0.96 9.47
C SER A 10 -5.34 2.42 9.75
N LYS A 11 -4.89 3.16 8.72
CA LYS A 11 -4.55 4.59 8.77
C LYS A 11 -5.53 5.44 7.96
N GLY A 12 -6.69 4.89 7.59
CA GLY A 12 -7.75 5.59 6.87
C GLY A 12 -7.61 5.55 5.35
N GLY A 13 -6.73 4.72 4.79
CA GLY A 13 -6.65 4.54 3.34
C GLY A 13 -7.91 3.91 2.77
N HIS A 14 -8.45 4.51 1.70
CA HIS A 14 -9.66 4.04 1.05
C HIS A 14 -9.37 2.91 0.06
N THR A 15 -10.36 2.04 -0.18
CA THR A 15 -10.29 1.01 -1.22
C THR A 15 -10.65 1.62 -2.57
N THR A 16 -9.65 2.23 -3.22
CA THR A 16 -9.76 2.81 -4.57
C THR A 16 -8.59 2.37 -5.42
N TRP A 17 -8.70 2.50 -6.74
CA TRP A 17 -7.63 2.10 -7.66
C TRP A 17 -6.34 2.90 -7.45
N GLU A 18 -6.48 4.17 -7.08
CA GLU A 18 -5.37 5.09 -6.83
C GLU A 18 -4.61 4.74 -5.55
N ASN A 19 -5.27 4.11 -4.58
CA ASN A 19 -4.66 3.66 -3.34
C ASN A 19 -4.20 2.20 -3.38
N TYR A 20 -4.27 1.52 -4.54
CA TYR A 20 -3.80 0.14 -4.68
C TYR A 20 -2.42 0.05 -5.33
N GLN A 21 -1.62 -0.88 -4.82
CA GLN A 21 -0.35 -1.30 -5.41
C GLN A 21 -0.23 -2.83 -5.41
N LEU A 22 0.66 -3.36 -6.25
CA LEU A 22 0.97 -4.78 -6.30
C LEU A 22 2.31 -5.05 -5.61
N LEU A 23 2.29 -5.88 -4.58
CA LEU A 23 3.48 -6.30 -3.86
C LEU A 23 3.72 -7.80 -3.95
N CYS A 24 4.98 -8.20 -3.81
CA CYS A 24 5.30 -9.60 -3.56
C CYS A 24 4.85 -9.99 -2.13
N LYS A 25 4.59 -11.28 -1.85
CA LYS A 25 4.14 -11.71 -0.52
C LYS A 25 5.09 -11.28 0.62
N PRO A 26 6.42 -11.52 0.55
CA PRO A 26 7.32 -11.05 1.62
C PRO A 26 7.44 -9.52 1.67
N CYS A 27 7.29 -8.83 0.53
CA CYS A 27 7.27 -7.37 0.47
C CYS A 27 6.09 -6.80 1.24
N ASN A 28 4.88 -7.35 1.01
CA ASN A 28 3.66 -6.95 1.68
C ASN A 28 3.72 -7.19 3.19
N VAL A 29 4.22 -8.35 3.62
CA VAL A 29 4.44 -8.66 5.05
C VAL A 29 5.42 -7.66 5.68
N LYS A 30 6.48 -7.30 4.98
CA LYS A 30 7.48 -6.33 5.46
C LYS A 30 6.88 -4.91 5.55
N LYS A 31 6.06 -4.50 4.58
CA LYS A 31 5.41 -3.18 4.57
C LYS A 31 4.43 -3.03 5.74
N SER A 32 3.62 -4.07 6.00
CA SER A 32 2.63 -4.06 7.08
C SER A 32 1.73 -2.80 6.99
N ASN A 33 1.59 -2.03 8.06
CA ASN A 33 0.87 -0.76 8.08
C ASN A 33 1.76 0.48 7.91
N SER A 34 2.94 0.33 7.28
CA SER A 34 3.81 1.46 6.96
C SER A 34 3.28 2.22 5.75
N ILE A 35 3.49 3.54 5.74
CA ILE A 35 3.28 4.39 4.57
C ILE A 35 4.65 4.47 3.88
N GLU A 36 4.69 4.17 2.58
CA GLU A 36 5.91 4.34 1.80
C GLU A 36 6.12 5.83 1.53
N GLU A 37 7.21 6.39 2.03
CA GLU A 37 7.61 7.75 1.67
C GLU A 37 8.26 7.77 0.28
N GLY A 38 7.91 8.75 -0.54
CA GLY A 38 8.52 8.96 -1.86
C GLY A 38 7.68 8.53 -3.06
N ILE A 39 6.47 8.02 -2.87
CA ILE A 39 5.50 7.87 -3.97
C ILE A 39 4.79 9.20 -4.15
N SER A 40 5.38 10.09 -4.97
CA SER A 40 4.66 11.27 -5.46
C SER A 40 3.68 10.80 -6.52
N PHE A 41 2.39 10.81 -6.20
CA PHE A 41 1.34 10.74 -7.22
C PHE A 41 1.49 11.98 -8.10
N SER A 42 1.74 11.78 -9.39
CA SER A 42 1.74 12.85 -10.40
C SER A 42 0.31 13.19 -10.78
#